data_AF-A0A957J5V3-F1
#
_entry.id   AF-A0A957J5V3-F1
#
_cell.length_a   1.000
_cell.length_b   1.000
_cell.length_c   1.000
_cell.angle_alpha   90.00
_cell.angle_beta   90.00
_cell.angle_gamma   90.00
#
_symmetry.space_group_name_H-M   'P 1'
#
loop_
_entity.id
_entity.type
_entity.pdbx_description
1 polymer ?
#
loop_
_entity_poly.entity_id
_entity_poly.type
_entity_poly.pdbx_seq_one_letter_code
_entity_poly.pdbx_strand_id
1 'polypeptide(L)'
;MANIVELREKSMEELLDMLEGAREELFNLRFQKAAGSLENTGRLKVVRRNIAQLNEVIGKRKWAIEEAAKHDEVTAVLADHTWVATASFVYEDGTWRVLFADDNGRALATVDVDLNKKRRRTRRQRADIAPVEKVVKVEVA
;
A
#
# COMPACT_ATOMS: atom_id res chain seq x y z
N MET A 1 4.82 2.04 19.42
CA MET A 1 4.36 2.56 18.10
C MET A 1 4.86 1.55 17.10
N ALA A 2 4.04 1.12 16.14
CA ALA A 2 4.49 0.14 15.16
C ALA A 2 5.55 0.77 14.23
N ASN A 3 6.63 0.04 13.97
CA ASN A 3 7.63 0.48 13.00
C ASN A 3 7.10 0.24 11.58
N ILE A 4 7.18 1.25 10.71
CA ILE A 4 6.67 1.13 9.33
C ILE A 4 7.39 0.02 8.56
N VAL A 5 8.66 -0.25 8.90
CA VAL A 5 9.43 -1.34 8.28
C VAL A 5 8.79 -2.69 8.59
N GLU A 6 8.53 -2.97 9.87
CA GLU A 6 7.88 -4.21 10.32
C GLU A 6 6.49 -4.38 9.68
N LEU A 7 5.70 -3.30 9.58
CA LEU A 7 4.38 -3.37 8.95
C LEU A 7 4.45 -3.73 7.45
N ARG A 8 5.54 -3.38 6.75
CA ARG A 8 5.69 -3.72 5.32
C ARG A 8 6.08 -5.17 5.08
N GLU A 9 6.64 -5.84 6.08
CA GLU A 9 7.03 -7.26 6.00
C GLU A 9 5.86 -8.20 6.32
N LYS A 10 4.83 -7.71 6.99
CA LYS A 10 3.63 -8.49 7.34
C LYS A 10 2.76 -8.86 6.15
N SER A 11 2.05 -9.98 6.26
CA SER A 11 1.06 -10.40 5.26
C SER A 11 -0.13 -9.42 5.19
N MET A 12 -0.93 -9.50 4.12
CA MET A 12 -2.13 -8.66 4.01
C MET A 12 -3.15 -8.98 5.12
N GLU A 13 -3.34 -10.27 5.41
CA GLU A 13 -4.27 -10.74 6.44
C GLU A 13 -3.87 -10.22 7.83
N GLU A 14 -2.60 -10.37 8.21
CA GLU A 14 -2.11 -9.85 9.48
C GLU A 14 -2.30 -8.34 9.63
N LEU A 15 -2.11 -7.58 8.53
CA LEU A 15 -2.32 -6.13 8.57
C LEU A 15 -3.79 -5.75 8.76
N LEU A 16 -4.71 -6.53 8.20
CA LEU A 16 -6.16 -6.33 8.38
C LEU A 16 -6.59 -6.69 9.81
N ASP A 17 -6.09 -7.80 10.35
CA ASP A 17 -6.38 -8.23 11.72
C ASP A 17 -5.86 -7.19 12.73
N MET A 18 -4.62 -6.71 12.54
CA MET A 18 -4.05 -5.64 13.37
C MET A 18 -4.85 -4.33 13.26
N LEU A 19 -5.40 -4.03 12.09
CA LEU A 19 -6.22 -2.84 11.87
C LEU A 19 -7.56 -2.94 12.58
N GLU A 20 -8.20 -4.11 12.58
CA GLU A 20 -9.44 -4.37 13.30
C GLU A 20 -9.23 -4.25 14.81
N GLY A 21 -8.22 -4.94 15.36
CA GLY A 21 -7.90 -4.82 16.79
C GLY A 21 -7.57 -3.38 17.22
N ALA A 22 -6.86 -2.61 16.38
CA ALA A 22 -6.60 -1.19 16.68
C ALA A 22 -7.87 -0.32 16.64
N ARG A 23 -8.85 -0.65 15.80
CA ARG A 23 -10.14 0.06 15.73
C ARG A 23 -11.00 -0.25 16.95
N GLU A 24 -11.06 -1.50 17.38
CA GLU A 24 -11.74 -1.90 18.61
C GLU A 24 -11.13 -1.21 19.84
N GLU A 25 -9.80 -1.20 19.94
CA GLU A 25 -9.11 -0.47 21.00
C GLU A 25 -9.48 1.02 20.99
N LEU A 26 -9.49 1.65 19.80
CA LEU A 26 -9.88 3.06 19.68
C LEU A 26 -11.34 3.29 20.11
N PHE A 27 -12.25 2.37 19.79
CA PHE A 27 -13.65 2.43 20.19
C PHE A 27 -13.77 2.38 21.72
N ASN A 28 -13.12 1.41 22.36
CA ASN A 28 -13.11 1.26 23.82
C ASN A 28 -12.52 2.49 24.52
N LEU A 29 -11.41 3.04 24.00
CA LEU A 29 -10.81 4.26 24.55
C LEU A 29 -11.71 5.50 24.39
N ARG A 30 -12.49 5.58 23.30
CA ARG A 30 -13.47 6.66 23.11
C ARG A 30 -14.64 6.51 24.08
N PHE A 31 -15.08 5.29 24.34
CA PHE A 31 -16.12 5.01 25.32
C PHE A 31 -15.67 5.39 26.74
N GLN A 32 -14.48 4.94 27.16
CA GLN A 32 -13.88 5.32 28.45
C GLN A 32 -13.70 6.83 28.59
N LYS A 33 -13.29 7.50 27.50
CA LYS A 33 -13.16 8.96 27.48
C LYS A 33 -14.51 9.65 27.73
N ALA A 34 -15.58 9.17 27.10
CA ALA A 34 -16.92 9.71 27.29
C ALA A 34 -17.45 9.45 28.71
N ALA A 35 -17.14 8.28 29.28
CA ALA A 35 -17.49 7.91 30.65
C ALA A 35 -16.66 8.63 31.73
N GLY A 36 -15.60 9.35 31.35
CA GLY A 36 -14.71 10.06 32.29
C GLY A 36 -13.77 9.16 33.09
N SER A 37 -13.70 7.86 32.80
CA SER A 37 -12.85 6.88 33.49
C SER A 37 -11.51 6.61 32.79
N LEU A 38 -11.15 7.43 31.79
CA LEU A 38 -9.93 7.23 31.02
C LEU A 38 -8.70 7.76 31.77
N GLU A 39 -7.88 6.84 32.27
CA GLU A 39 -6.62 7.18 32.95
C GLU A 39 -5.52 7.62 31.96
N ASN A 40 -5.36 6.91 30.84
CA ASN A 40 -4.30 7.18 29.86
C ASN A 40 -4.81 7.86 28.58
N THR A 41 -4.91 9.19 28.62
CA THR A 41 -5.31 10.01 27.47
C THR A 41 -4.30 9.98 26.31
N GLY A 42 -3.02 9.72 26.59
CA GLY A 42 -1.96 9.61 25.58
C GLY A 42 -2.15 8.43 24.64
N ARG A 43 -2.75 7.33 25.13
CA ARG A 43 -2.97 6.10 24.35
C ARG A 43 -3.83 6.34 23.11
N LEU A 44 -4.85 7.20 23.20
CA LEU A 44 -5.69 7.59 22.05
C LEU A 44 -4.87 8.11 20.86
N LYS A 45 -3.84 8.93 21.13
CA LYS A 45 -2.98 9.48 20.07
C LYS A 45 -2.12 8.40 19.43
N VAL A 46 -1.63 7.45 20.22
CA VAL A 46 -0.83 6.32 19.74
C VAL A 46 -1.68 5.41 18.85
N VAL A 47 -2.86 5.01 19.30
CA VAL A 47 -3.76 4.12 18.55
C VAL A 47 -4.18 4.74 17.21
N ARG A 48 -4.53 6.04 17.19
CA ARG A 48 -4.84 6.75 15.93
C ARG A 48 -3.68 6.74 14.94
N ARG A 49 -2.45 6.91 15.43
CA ARG A 49 -1.25 6.86 14.58
C ARG A 49 -1.01 5.46 14.04
N ASN A 50 -1.16 4.42 14.87
CA ASN A 50 -1.03 3.03 14.43
C ASN A 50 -2.05 2.73 13.30
N ILE A 51 -3.32 3.13 13.46
CA ILE A 51 -4.35 2.98 12.43
C ILE A 51 -3.95 3.71 11.14
N ALA A 52 -3.44 4.93 11.25
CA ALA A 52 -2.99 5.70 10.08
C ALA A 52 -1.83 5.01 9.35
N GLN A 53 -0.84 4.49 10.07
CA GLN A 53 0.29 3.75 9.51
C GLN A 53 -0.14 2.45 8.82
N LEU A 54 -1.04 1.67 9.44
CA LEU A 54 -1.61 0.45 8.86
C LEU A 54 -2.35 0.76 7.55
N ASN A 55 -3.24 1.76 7.57
CA ASN A 55 -3.95 2.19 6.37
C ASN A 55 -3.00 2.72 5.29
N GLU A 56 -1.91 3.40 5.67
CA GLU A 56 -0.91 3.88 4.70
C GLU A 56 -0.24 2.72 3.97
N VAL A 57 0.20 1.67 4.69
CA VAL A 57 0.85 0.50 4.09
C VAL A 57 -0.12 -0.24 3.18
N ILE A 58 -1.34 -0.52 3.65
CA ILE A 58 -2.39 -1.17 2.86
C ILE A 58 -2.72 -0.35 1.62
N GLY A 59 -2.86 0.98 1.78
CA GLY A 59 -3.16 1.89 0.68
C GLY A 59 -2.05 1.93 -0.36
N LYS A 60 -0.78 1.97 0.05
CA LYS A 60 0.36 1.93 -0.88
C LYS A 60 0.44 0.60 -1.64
N ARG A 61 0.17 -0.54 -0.98
CA ARG A 61 0.07 -1.85 -1.64
C ARG A 61 -0.98 -1.84 -2.74
N LYS A 62 -2.21 -1.41 -2.40
CA LYS A 62 -3.31 -1.31 -3.37
C LYS A 62 -2.96 -0.38 -4.52
N TRP A 63 -2.40 0.79 -4.23
CA TRP A 63 -2.01 1.75 -5.26
C TRP A 63 -0.94 1.21 -6.20
N ALA A 64 0.07 0.49 -5.68
CA ALA A 64 1.08 -0.16 -6.51
C ALA A 64 0.45 -1.17 -7.47
N ILE A 65 -0.47 -2.01 -6.98
CA ILE A 65 -1.19 -3.00 -7.80
C ILE A 65 -2.01 -2.31 -8.89
N GLU A 66 -2.76 -1.27 -8.54
CA GLU A 66 -3.56 -0.51 -9.51
C GLU A 66 -2.71 0.18 -10.58
N GLU A 67 -1.56 0.74 -10.20
CA GLU A 67 -0.66 1.40 -11.15
C GLU A 67 0.01 0.37 -12.06
N ALA A 68 0.39 -0.79 -11.54
CA ALA A 68 0.93 -1.89 -12.33
C ALA A 68 -0.11 -2.48 -13.30
N ALA A 69 -1.36 -2.66 -12.85
CA ALA A 69 -2.44 -3.21 -13.67
C ALA A 69 -2.87 -2.29 -14.82
N LYS A 70 -2.68 -0.97 -14.68
CA LYS A 70 -2.96 0.04 -15.73
C LYS A 70 -1.94 0.05 -16.86
N HIS A 71 -0.81 -0.61 -16.71
CA HIS A 71 0.23 -0.62 -17.74
C HIS A 71 -0.20 -1.50 -18.93
N ASP A 72 -0.19 -0.94 -20.14
CA ASP A 72 -0.76 -1.58 -21.34
C ASP A 72 -0.23 -3.00 -21.58
N GLU A 73 1.08 -3.22 -21.40
CA GLU A 73 1.72 -4.54 -21.55
C GLU A 73 1.19 -5.58 -20.55
N VAL A 74 0.86 -5.15 -19.33
CA VAL A 74 0.37 -6.01 -18.26
C VAL A 74 -1.12 -6.26 -18.46
N THR A 75 -1.88 -5.25 -18.85
CA THR A 75 -3.31 -5.38 -19.14
C THR A 75 -3.58 -6.43 -20.22
N ALA A 76 -2.75 -6.48 -21.27
CA ALA A 76 -2.90 -7.47 -22.33
C ALA A 76 -2.75 -8.92 -21.83
N VAL A 77 -1.82 -9.16 -20.90
CA VAL A 77 -1.54 -10.49 -20.33
C VAL A 77 -2.65 -10.92 -19.35
N LEU A 78 -3.15 -9.95 -18.58
CA LEU A 78 -4.16 -10.18 -17.55
C LEU A 78 -5.59 -10.34 -18.09
N ALA A 79 -5.89 -9.91 -19.32
CA ALA A 79 -7.25 -9.90 -19.87
C ALA A 79 -7.88 -11.30 -19.98
N ASP A 80 -7.08 -12.32 -20.26
CA ASP A 80 -7.55 -13.68 -20.53
C ASP A 80 -7.42 -14.62 -19.31
N HIS A 81 -6.92 -14.12 -18.17
CA HIS A 81 -6.60 -14.93 -17.00
C HIS A 81 -7.26 -14.39 -15.72
N THR A 82 -7.59 -15.30 -14.82
CA THR A 82 -7.89 -14.99 -13.42
C THR A 82 -6.57 -14.85 -12.68
N TRP A 83 -6.36 -13.71 -12.03
CA TRP A 83 -5.07 -13.38 -11.44
C TRP A 83 -5.18 -12.88 -10.00
N VAL A 84 -4.13 -13.15 -9.25
CA VAL A 84 -3.90 -12.60 -7.92
C VAL A 84 -2.63 -11.76 -7.96
N ALA A 85 -2.70 -10.56 -7.39
CA ALA A 85 -1.56 -9.66 -7.29
C ALA A 85 -1.03 -9.59 -5.86
N THR A 86 0.28 -9.74 -5.72
CA THR A 86 0.98 -9.56 -4.44
C THR A 86 1.99 -8.43 -4.57
N ALA A 87 1.85 -7.41 -3.71
CA ALA A 87 2.74 -6.25 -3.69
C ALA A 87 3.68 -6.30 -2.48
N SER A 88 4.98 -6.27 -2.76
CA SER A 88 6.05 -6.25 -1.75
C SER A 88 6.94 -5.02 -1.98
N PHE A 89 7.45 -4.43 -0.91
CA PHE A 89 8.36 -3.28 -1.02
C PHE A 89 9.81 -3.77 -1.10
N VAL A 90 10.54 -3.35 -2.13
CA VAL A 90 11.96 -3.66 -2.33
C VAL A 90 12.78 -2.49 -1.79
N TYR A 91 13.55 -2.74 -0.73
CA TYR A 91 14.31 -1.68 -0.04
C TYR A 91 15.57 -1.23 -0.77
N GLU A 92 16.19 -2.11 -1.57
CA GLU A 92 17.38 -1.78 -2.36
C GLU A 92 17.07 -0.68 -3.38
N ASP A 93 15.93 -0.80 -4.07
CA ASP A 93 15.51 0.12 -5.13
C ASP A 93 14.50 1.17 -4.65
N GLY A 94 13.91 0.99 -3.47
CA GLY A 94 12.86 1.85 -2.95
C GLY A 94 11.53 1.76 -3.71
N THR A 95 11.32 0.68 -4.46
CA THR A 95 10.18 0.43 -5.34
C THR A 95 9.21 -0.59 -4.74
N TRP A 96 7.97 -0.58 -5.23
CA TRP A 96 7.00 -1.63 -4.97
C TRP A 96 7.04 -2.66 -6.09
N ARG A 97 7.46 -3.88 -5.78
CA ARG A 97 7.39 -5.01 -6.70
C ARG A 97 6.01 -5.65 -6.60
N VAL A 98 5.28 -5.65 -7.70
CA VAL A 98 3.97 -6.29 -7.86
C VAL A 98 4.16 -7.54 -8.70
N LEU A 99 3.84 -8.70 -8.13
CA LEU A 99 3.81 -9.97 -8.83
C LEU A 99 2.36 -10.34 -9.12
N PHE A 100 2.05 -10.53 -10.39
CA PHE A 100 0.78 -11.09 -10.86
C PHE A 100 0.98 -12.59 -11.10
N ALA A 101 0.14 -13.41 -10.49
CA ALA A 101 0.12 -14.85 -10.70
C ALA A 101 -1.26 -15.31 -11.16
N ASP A 102 -1.28 -16.33 -12.03
CA ASP A 102 -2.49 -17.05 -12.43
C ASP A 102 -3.02 -17.93 -11.28
N ASP A 103 -4.22 -18.49 -11.42
CA ASP A 103 -4.84 -19.41 -10.45
C ASP A 103 -3.96 -20.63 -10.12
N ASN A 104 -3.09 -21.01 -11.04
CA ASN A 104 -2.13 -22.11 -10.89
C ASN A 104 -0.81 -21.70 -10.19
N GLY A 105 -0.70 -20.46 -9.72
CA GLY A 105 0.50 -19.93 -9.08
C GLY A 105 1.67 -19.65 -10.02
N ARG A 106 1.44 -19.68 -11.35
CA ARG A 106 2.45 -19.28 -12.35
C ARG A 106 2.51 -17.76 -12.41
N ALA A 107 3.72 -17.20 -12.32
CA ALA A 107 3.93 -15.77 -12.47
C ALA A 107 3.64 -15.35 -13.91
N LEU A 108 2.71 -14.41 -14.09
CA LEU A 108 2.33 -13.82 -15.38
C LEU A 108 3.15 -12.56 -15.68
N ALA A 109 3.34 -11.71 -14.67
CA ALA A 109 4.12 -10.49 -14.79
C ALA A 109 4.69 -10.05 -13.44
N THR A 110 5.89 -9.48 -13.48
CA THR A 110 6.51 -8.78 -12.35
C THR A 110 6.71 -7.32 -12.74
N VAL A 111 6.19 -6.41 -11.92
CA VAL A 111 6.22 -4.97 -12.19
C VAL A 111 6.82 -4.25 -11.01
N ASP A 112 7.89 -3.49 -11.24
CA ASP A 112 8.47 -2.61 -10.23
C ASP A 112 7.89 -1.18 -10.40
N VAL A 113 7.21 -0.68 -9.36
CA VAL A 113 6.49 0.60 -9.33
C VAL A 113 7.13 1.54 -8.29
N ASP A 114 7.66 2.68 -8.74
CA ASP A 114 8.09 3.77 -7.88
C ASP A 114 6.94 4.76 -7.60
N LEU A 115 6.28 4.58 -6.46
CA LEU A 115 5.23 5.48 -6.00
C LEU A 115 5.76 6.84 -5.48
N ASN A 116 7.06 6.99 -5.25
CA ASN A 116 7.67 8.21 -4.72
C ASN A 116 8.13 9.17 -5.82
N LYS A 117 8.05 8.78 -7.10
CA LYS A 117 8.47 9.61 -8.23
C LYS A 117 7.65 10.92 -8.27
N LYS A 118 8.29 12.02 -7.88
CA LYS A 118 7.65 13.34 -7.82
C LYS A 118 7.63 14.00 -9.20
N ARG A 119 6.52 14.66 -9.54
CA ARG A 119 6.47 15.61 -10.66
C ARG A 119 7.44 16.77 -10.38
N ARG A 120 8.39 17.01 -11.29
CA ARG A 120 9.19 18.24 -11.25
C ARG A 120 8.26 19.44 -11.47
N ARG A 121 8.12 20.30 -10.44
CA ARG A 121 7.31 21.51 -10.51
C ARG A 121 8.16 22.68 -11.00
N THR A 122 8.22 22.90 -12.31
CA THR A 122 8.68 24.18 -12.87
C THR A 122 7.50 25.15 -13.03
N ARG A 123 7.70 26.42 -12.64
CA ARG A 123 6.68 27.48 -12.62
C ARG A 123 6.04 27.78 -13.99
N ARG A 124 6.71 27.41 -15.08
CA ARG A 124 6.32 27.73 -16.47
C ARG A 124 5.60 26.61 -17.24
N GLN A 125 5.49 25.40 -16.71
CA GLN A 125 5.10 24.21 -17.49
C GLN A 125 4.03 23.38 -16.77
N ARG A 126 2.91 24.00 -16.37
CA ARG A 126 1.82 23.26 -15.70
C ARG A 126 0.84 22.56 -16.65
N ALA A 127 0.75 22.98 -17.92
CA ALA A 127 -0.28 22.49 -18.83
C ALA A 127 0.17 21.29 -19.70
N ASP A 128 1.45 21.22 -20.10
CA ASP A 128 1.89 20.30 -21.18
C ASP A 128 2.81 19.15 -20.72
N ILE A 129 2.96 18.91 -19.41
CA ILE A 129 3.83 17.83 -18.92
C ILE A 129 3.03 16.52 -18.81
N ALA A 130 3.48 15.51 -19.56
CA ALA A 130 2.96 14.15 -19.51
C ALA A 130 2.88 13.61 -18.06
N PRO A 131 1.91 12.74 -17.75
CA PRO A 131 1.86 12.06 -16.46
C PRO A 131 3.21 11.41 -16.14
N VAL A 132 3.64 11.47 -14.88
CA VAL A 132 4.86 10.76 -14.46
C VAL A 132 4.54 9.27 -14.48
N GLU A 133 5.18 8.55 -15.39
CA GLU A 133 5.23 7.10 -15.38
C GLU A 133 5.90 6.64 -14.09
N LYS A 134 5.13 6.01 -13.22
CA LYS A 134 5.60 5.45 -11.95
C LYS A 134 6.09 4.02 -12.09
N VAL A 135 5.70 3.34 -13.15
CA VAL A 135 6.24 2.03 -13.50
C VAL A 135 7.69 2.23 -13.94
N VAL A 136 8.61 1.50 -13.32
CA VAL A 136 10.05 1.60 -13.57
C VAL A 136 10.53 0.42 -14.42
N LYS A 137 10.00 -0.77 -14.14
CA LYS A 137 10.36 -2.00 -14.85
C LYS A 137 9.16 -2.92 -14.95
N VAL A 138 8.99 -3.55 -16.10
CA VAL A 138 7.99 -4.58 -16.35
C VAL A 138 8.72 -5.80 -16.91
N GLU A 139 8.49 -6.95 -16.32
CA GLU A 139 8.93 -8.25 -16.81
C GLU A 139 7.68 -9.11 -16.98
N VAL A 140 7.29 -9.35 -18.23
CA VAL A 140 6.21 -10.28 -18.60
C VAL A 140 6.82 -11.66 -18.85
N ALA A 141 6.16 -12.71 -18.34
CA ALA A 141 6.57 -14.10 -18.49
C ALA A 141 6.09 -14.74 -19.81
#